data_AF-A0A954VXV2-F1
#
_entry.id   AF-A0A954VXV2-F1
#
_cell.length_a   1.000
_cell.length_b   1.000
_cell.length_c   1.000
_cell.angle_alpha   90.00
_cell.angle_beta   90.00
_cell.angle_gamma   90.00
#
_symmetry.space_group_name_H-M   'P 1'
#
loop_
_entity.id
_entity.type
_entity.pdbx_description
1 polymer ?
#
loop_
_entity_poly.entity_id
_entity_poly.type
_entity_poly.pdbx_seq_one_letter_code
_entity_poly.pdbx_strand_id
1 'polypeptide(L)'
;EKEIWELLGMQPDWPGYMESGQGMGATLTMANQKQAYTLTDNGTYLHFRDKIDLTPLSTESAATQNVYSVLVIHPAKHPSVNHKLANSFCDFMLSDSTQTMIGQFQVGGEPLFTPLRSP
;
A
#
# COMPACT_ATOMS: atom_id res chain seq x y z
N GLU A 1 -5.79 5.74 -5.91
CA GLU A 1 -7.09 6.34 -6.29
C GLU A 1 -6.97 7.24 -7.52
N LYS A 2 -6.16 8.32 -7.49
CA LYS A 2 -6.03 9.25 -8.64
C LYS A 2 -5.73 8.57 -9.97
N GLU A 3 -4.78 7.63 -9.98
CA GLU A 3 -4.46 6.82 -11.17
C GLU A 3 -5.67 6.01 -11.68
N ILE A 4 -6.54 5.53 -10.79
CA ILE A 4 -7.77 4.81 -11.17
C ILE A 4 -8.73 5.78 -11.88
N TRP A 5 -8.89 7.00 -11.36
CA TRP A 5 -9.72 8.01 -12.02
C TRP A 5 -9.19 8.41 -13.39
N GLU A 6 -7.87 8.58 -13.52
CA GLU A 6 -7.20 8.85 -14.79
C GLU A 6 -7.40 7.71 -15.80
N LEU A 7 -7.22 6.45 -15.39
CA LEU A 7 -7.45 5.28 -16.24
C LEU A 7 -8.89 5.19 -16.74
N LEU A 8 -9.86 5.60 -15.92
CA LEU A 8 -11.28 5.62 -16.28
C LEU A 8 -11.66 6.87 -17.09
N GLY A 9 -10.78 7.85 -17.23
CA GLY A 9 -11.08 9.14 -17.86
C GLY A 9 -12.14 9.94 -17.11
N MET A 10 -12.27 9.74 -15.80
CA MET A 10 -13.28 10.37 -14.95
C MET A 10 -12.65 11.37 -14.00
N GLN A 11 -13.43 12.39 -13.62
CA GLN A 11 -13.12 13.28 -12.51
C GLN A 11 -14.15 13.07 -11.41
N PRO A 12 -13.74 13.01 -10.13
CA PRO A 12 -14.68 12.75 -9.05
C PRO A 12 -15.38 14.02 -8.58
N ASP A 13 -16.26 14.58 -9.41
CA ASP A 13 -16.94 15.88 -9.19
C ASP A 13 -18.43 15.76 -8.84
N TRP A 14 -18.93 14.55 -8.58
CA TRP A 14 -20.34 14.35 -8.25
C TRP A 14 -20.66 14.72 -6.78
N PRO A 15 -21.91 15.10 -6.44
CA PRO A 15 -22.31 15.58 -5.09
C PRO A 15 -22.10 14.63 -3.89
N GLY A 16 -21.62 13.41 -4.13
CA GLY A 16 -21.34 12.40 -3.10
C GLY A 16 -19.86 12.05 -2.94
N TYR A 17 -18.98 12.63 -3.75
CA TYR A 17 -17.54 12.50 -3.56
C TYR A 17 -17.06 13.41 -2.43
N MET A 18 -16.14 12.93 -1.60
CA MET A 18 -15.61 13.69 -0.49
C MET A 18 -14.12 13.42 -0.31
N GLU A 19 -13.33 14.48 -0.34
CA GLU A 19 -11.93 14.45 0.06
C GLU A 19 -11.82 14.72 1.56
N SER A 20 -11.23 13.79 2.32
CA SER A 20 -11.09 13.94 3.77
C SER A 20 -10.05 14.99 4.18
N GLY A 21 -9.08 15.27 3.28
CA GLY A 21 -7.89 16.08 3.56
C GLY A 21 -6.96 15.51 4.64
N GLN A 22 -7.14 14.24 5.02
CA GLN A 22 -6.52 13.62 6.19
C GLN A 22 -5.78 12.32 5.83
N GLY A 23 -5.05 11.75 6.80
CA GLY A 23 -4.42 10.44 6.66
C GLY A 23 -5.43 9.29 6.54
N MET A 24 -4.94 8.10 6.16
CA MET A 24 -5.79 6.94 5.83
C MET A 24 -6.68 6.49 6.99
N GLY A 25 -6.15 6.38 8.21
CA GLY A 25 -6.93 5.93 9.38
C GLY A 25 -8.08 6.88 9.75
N ALA A 26 -7.88 8.19 9.64
CA ALA A 26 -8.92 9.18 9.87
C ALA A 26 -9.96 9.16 8.74
N THR A 27 -9.52 8.98 7.49
CA THR A 27 -10.39 8.80 6.31
C THR A 27 -11.28 7.56 6.47
N LEU A 28 -10.72 6.43 6.90
CA LEU A 28 -11.45 5.18 7.13
C LEU A 28 -12.47 5.33 8.26
N THR A 29 -12.12 6.03 9.34
CA THR A 29 -13.04 6.34 10.45
C THR A 29 -14.19 7.23 9.98
N MET A 30 -13.91 8.24 9.16
CA MET A 30 -14.93 9.12 8.56
C MET A 30 -15.86 8.34 7.65
N ALA A 31 -15.32 7.48 6.78
CA ALA A 31 -16.11 6.60 5.91
C ALA A 31 -17.03 5.70 6.74
N ASN A 32 -16.53 5.13 7.84
CA ASN A 32 -17.33 4.33 8.76
C ASN A 32 -18.48 5.15 9.37
N GLN A 33 -18.20 6.33 9.92
CA GLN A 33 -19.24 7.20 10.52
C GLN A 33 -20.32 7.62 9.51
N LYS A 34 -19.93 7.80 8.24
CA LYS A 34 -20.84 8.20 7.16
C LYS A 34 -21.52 7.01 6.47
N GLN A 35 -21.14 5.78 6.82
CA GLN A 35 -21.56 4.56 6.12
C GLN A 35 -21.32 4.69 4.60
N ALA A 36 -20.11 5.13 4.24
CA ALA A 36 -19.68 5.42 2.88
C ALA A 36 -18.58 4.46 2.41
N TYR A 37 -18.33 4.45 1.11
CA TYR A 37 -17.20 3.72 0.52
C TYR A 37 -15.90 4.53 0.62
N THR A 38 -14.78 3.83 0.78
CA THR A 38 -13.44 4.41 0.67
C THR A 38 -12.48 3.38 0.10
N LEU A 39 -11.48 3.85 -0.64
CA LEU A 39 -10.31 3.05 -0.98
C LEU A 39 -9.33 3.12 0.19
N THR A 40 -8.80 1.99 0.65
CA THR A 40 -7.79 1.91 1.72
C THR A 40 -6.83 0.77 1.41
N ASP A 41 -5.60 0.85 1.93
CA ASP A 41 -4.69 -0.28 1.93
C ASP A 41 -5.08 -1.32 3.00
N ASN A 42 -4.68 -2.58 2.79
CA ASN A 42 -5.00 -3.69 3.69
C ASN A 42 -4.40 -3.52 5.09
N GLY A 43 -3.22 -2.90 5.21
CA GLY A 43 -2.57 -2.71 6.50
C GLY A 43 -3.38 -1.77 7.39
N THR A 44 -3.85 -0.66 6.81
CA THR A 44 -4.75 0.26 7.51
C THR A 44 -6.08 -0.42 7.84
N TYR A 45 -6.70 -1.15 6.91
CA TYR A 45 -7.95 -1.87 7.19
C TYR A 45 -7.78 -2.85 8.35
N LEU A 46 -6.78 -3.74 8.30
CA LEU A 46 -6.54 -4.75 9.34
C LEU A 46 -6.26 -4.12 10.72
N HIS A 47 -5.61 -2.95 10.77
CA HIS A 47 -5.40 -2.23 12.03
C HIS A 47 -6.68 -1.64 12.63
N PHE A 48 -7.65 -1.29 11.78
CA PHE A 48 -8.91 -0.65 12.18
C PHE A 48 -10.12 -1.58 12.18
N ARG A 49 -10.00 -2.83 11.70
CA ARG A 49 -11.12 -3.75 11.48
C ARG A 49 -12.01 -3.96 12.72
N ASP A 50 -11.42 -3.95 13.91
CA ASP A 50 -12.15 -4.14 15.17
C ASP A 50 -12.76 -2.83 15.72
N LYS A 51 -12.58 -1.71 15.02
CA LYS A 51 -13.02 -0.35 15.39
C LYS A 51 -14.03 0.24 14.40
N ILE A 52 -14.34 -0.47 13.33
CA ILE A 52 -15.22 -0.04 12.24
C ILE A 52 -16.19 -1.17 11.87
N ASP A 53 -17.31 -0.80 11.27
CA ASP A 53 -18.32 -1.72 10.75
C ASP A 53 -18.18 -1.95 9.23
N LEU A 54 -17.22 -1.26 8.59
CA LEU A 54 -16.95 -1.39 7.16
C LEU A 54 -16.35 -2.76 6.83
N THR A 55 -16.76 -3.33 5.71
CA THR A 55 -16.24 -4.59 5.19
C THR A 55 -15.61 -4.42 3.80
N PRO A 56 -14.59 -5.21 3.45
CA PRO A 56 -13.98 -5.15 2.12
C PRO A 56 -14.97 -5.65 1.05
N LEU A 57 -15.16 -4.87 -0.01
CA LEU A 57 -15.99 -5.26 -1.16
C LEU A 57 -15.19 -5.74 -2.36
N SER A 58 -13.99 -5.21 -2.54
CA SER A 58 -13.07 -5.59 -3.61
C SER A 58 -11.66 -5.53 -3.05
N THR A 59 -11.01 -6.69 -2.99
CA THR A 59 -9.69 -6.86 -2.36
C THR A 59 -8.58 -7.08 -3.38
N GLU A 60 -8.91 -7.49 -4.60
CA GLU A 60 -7.92 -7.90 -5.61
C GLU A 60 -8.30 -7.44 -7.01
N SER A 61 -7.52 -6.51 -7.56
CA SER A 61 -7.56 -6.12 -8.97
C SER A 61 -6.17 -5.68 -9.41
N ALA A 62 -5.87 -5.75 -10.70
CA ALA A 62 -4.61 -5.21 -11.23
C ALA A 62 -4.44 -3.72 -10.90
N ALA A 63 -5.54 -2.95 -10.87
CA ALA A 63 -5.54 -1.52 -10.57
C ALA A 63 -5.33 -1.18 -9.09
N THR A 64 -5.43 -2.18 -8.19
CA THR A 64 -5.24 -2.01 -6.74
C THR A 64 -3.97 -2.69 -6.23
N GLN A 65 -3.11 -3.17 -7.13
CA GLN A 65 -1.79 -3.67 -6.76
C GLN A 65 -0.91 -2.52 -6.26
N ASN A 66 -0.47 -2.60 -5.01
CA ASN A 66 0.44 -1.64 -4.40
C ASN A 66 1.86 -2.23 -4.36
N VAL A 67 2.59 -2.11 -5.47
CA VAL A 67 3.94 -2.67 -5.62
C VAL A 67 4.99 -1.77 -4.98
N TYR A 68 5.80 -2.34 -4.09
CA TYR A 68 6.94 -1.66 -3.46
C TYR A 68 8.23 -1.96 -4.22
N SER A 69 9.10 -0.96 -4.36
CA SER A 69 10.40 -1.07 -5.03
C SER A 69 11.51 -0.43 -4.20
N VAL A 70 12.70 -1.05 -4.22
CA VAL A 70 13.93 -0.46 -3.67
C VAL A 70 14.70 0.20 -4.80
N LEU A 71 14.91 1.52 -4.72
CA LEU A 71 15.62 2.29 -5.74
C LEU A 71 16.98 2.73 -5.21
N VAL A 72 18.06 2.25 -5.86
CA VAL A 72 19.42 2.66 -5.54
C VAL A 72 19.77 3.92 -6.33
N ILE A 73 20.23 4.96 -5.62
CA ILE A 73 20.57 6.24 -6.23
C ILE A 73 21.86 6.13 -7.07
N HIS A 74 21.84 6.74 -8.26
CA HIS A 74 22.95 6.69 -9.19
C HIS A 74 24.23 7.32 -8.62
N PRO A 75 25.32 6.56 -8.45
CA PRO A 75 26.50 7.02 -7.70
C PRO A 75 27.24 8.18 -8.38
N ALA A 76 27.32 8.20 -9.72
CA ALA A 76 28.00 9.28 -10.43
C ALA A 76 27.27 10.64 -10.32
N LYS A 77 25.95 10.63 -10.06
CA LYS A 77 25.17 11.86 -9.87
C LYS A 77 25.19 12.31 -8.42
N HIS A 78 25.40 11.38 -7.49
CA HIS A 78 25.41 11.64 -6.06
C HIS A 78 26.58 10.92 -5.36
N PRO A 79 27.82 11.44 -5.48
CA PRO A 79 29.01 10.74 -4.99
C PRO A 79 29.07 10.56 -3.46
N SER A 80 28.33 11.38 -2.71
CA SER A 80 28.31 11.35 -1.24
C SER A 80 27.40 10.28 -0.65
N VAL A 81 26.54 9.63 -1.45
CA VAL A 81 25.64 8.59 -0.95
C VAL A 81 26.40 7.29 -0.72
N ASN A 82 25.98 6.54 0.29
CA ASN A 82 26.58 5.24 0.59
C ASN A 82 26.03 4.15 -0.36
N HIS A 83 26.49 4.18 -1.61
CA HIS A 83 26.06 3.26 -2.66
C HIS A 83 26.33 1.79 -2.31
N LYS A 84 27.42 1.50 -1.61
CA LYS A 84 27.74 0.12 -1.18
C LYS A 84 26.66 -0.41 -0.24
N LEU A 85 26.30 0.36 0.79
CA LEU A 85 25.27 -0.04 1.74
C LEU A 85 23.88 -0.10 1.09
N ALA A 86 23.57 0.80 0.17
CA ALA A 86 22.32 0.77 -0.58
C ALA A 86 22.16 -0.53 -1.40
N ASN A 87 23.23 -0.99 -2.07
CA ASN A 87 23.20 -2.27 -2.77
C ASN A 87 23.11 -3.46 -1.80
N SER A 88 23.85 -3.44 -0.69
CA SER A 88 23.72 -4.50 0.31
C SER A 88 22.30 -4.58 0.90
N PHE A 89 21.61 -3.45 1.06
CA PHE A 89 20.21 -3.44 1.44
C PHE A 89 19.30 -4.00 0.34
N CYS A 90 19.56 -3.66 -0.93
CA CYS A 90 18.83 -4.25 -2.06
C CYS A 90 19.01 -5.79 -2.09
N ASP A 91 20.24 -6.28 -1.97
CA ASP A 91 20.56 -7.71 -1.92
C ASP A 91 19.86 -8.40 -0.73
N PHE A 92 19.89 -7.77 0.44
CA PHE A 92 19.17 -8.25 1.62
C PHE A 92 17.67 -8.37 1.35
N MET A 93 17.04 -7.33 0.79
CA MET A 93 15.61 -7.33 0.47
C MET A 93 15.26 -8.39 -0.58
N LEU A 94 16.16 -8.69 -1.52
CA LEU A 94 15.95 -9.67 -2.59
C LEU A 94 16.28 -11.12 -2.21
N SER A 95 16.93 -11.36 -1.07
CA SER A 95 17.30 -12.71 -0.63
C SER A 95 16.08 -13.59 -0.30
N ASP A 96 16.19 -14.90 -0.53
CA ASP A 96 15.11 -15.86 -0.31
C ASP A 96 14.60 -15.86 1.13
N SER A 97 15.50 -15.70 2.10
CA SER A 97 15.14 -15.62 3.52
C SER A 97 14.31 -14.38 3.82
N THR A 98 14.67 -13.22 3.25
CA THR A 98 13.89 -11.98 3.42
C THR A 98 12.57 -12.03 2.67
N GLN A 99 12.54 -12.57 1.44
CA GLN A 99 11.28 -12.77 0.70
C GLN A 99 10.33 -13.69 1.47
N THR A 100 10.86 -14.77 2.06
CA THR A 100 10.09 -15.66 2.96
C THR A 100 9.57 -14.90 4.18
N MET A 101 10.42 -14.10 4.84
CA MET A 101 10.02 -13.28 5.99
C MET A 101 8.91 -12.29 5.63
N ILE A 102 9.00 -11.64 4.46
CA ILE A 102 7.98 -10.71 3.96
C ILE A 102 6.64 -11.45 3.75
N GLY A 103 6.65 -12.61 3.09
CA GLY A 103 5.43 -13.39 2.85
C GLY A 103 4.81 -14.01 4.12
N GLN A 104 5.63 -14.21 5.16
CA GLN A 104 5.18 -14.70 6.46
C GLN A 104 4.75 -13.57 7.42
N PHE A 105 4.97 -12.31 7.05
CA PHE A 105 4.56 -11.19 7.88
C PHE A 105 3.04 -11.06 7.91
N GLN A 106 2.47 -11.08 9.11
CA GLN A 106 1.03 -11.09 9.32
C GLN A 106 0.57 -9.96 10.24
N VAL A 107 -0.62 -9.46 9.96
CA VAL A 107 -1.38 -8.56 10.84
C VAL A 107 -2.77 -9.16 11.04
N GLY A 108 -3.20 -9.31 12.29
CA GLY A 108 -4.52 -9.89 12.58
C GLY A 108 -4.69 -11.34 12.14
N GLY A 109 -3.60 -12.09 11.94
CA GLY A 109 -3.59 -13.48 11.48
C GLY A 109 -3.57 -13.65 9.95
N GLU A 110 -3.55 -12.54 9.20
CA GLU A 110 -3.59 -12.55 7.74
C GLU A 110 -2.25 -12.07 7.14
N PRO A 111 -1.74 -12.71 6.07
CA PRO A 111 -0.57 -12.23 5.36
C PRO A 111 -0.81 -10.82 4.81
N LEU A 112 0.09 -9.88 5.10
CA LEU A 112 -0.06 -8.50 4.65
C LEU A 112 0.60 -8.23 3.29
N PHE A 113 1.68 -8.95 2.98
CA PHE A 113 2.47 -8.74 1.78
C PHE A 113 2.61 -10.02 0.97
N THR A 114 2.62 -9.88 -0.35
CA THR A 114 2.89 -10.98 -1.29
C THR A 114 4.23 -10.72 -1.97
N PRO A 115 5.26 -11.56 -1.75
CA PRO A 115 6.51 -11.50 -2.49
C PRO A 115 6.25 -11.67 -4.00
N LEU A 116 6.82 -10.78 -4.82
CA LEU A 116 6.73 -10.89 -6.28
C LEU A 116 7.66 -11.98 -6.85
N ARG A 117 8.67 -12.37 -6.07
CA ARG A 117 9.49 -13.54 -6.34
C ARG A 117 8.97 -14.68 -5.48
N SER A 118 8.34 -15.68 -6.11
CA SER A 118 8.21 -16.98 -5.47
C SER A 118 9.59 -17.64 -5.41
N PRO A 119 9.96 -18.31 -4.31
CA PRO A 119 11.17 -19.12 -4.25
C PRO A 119 11.15 -20.24 -5.30
#